data_AF-A0A3P7GFN8-F1
#
_entry.id   AF-A0A3P7GFN8-F1
#
_cell.length_a   1.000
_cell.length_b   1.000
_cell.length_c   1.000
_cell.angle_alpha   90.00
_cell.angle_beta   90.00
_cell.angle_gamma   90.00
#
_symmetry.space_group_name_H-M   'P 1'
#
loop_
_entity.id
_entity.type
_entity.pdbx_description
1 polymer ?
#
loop_
_entity_poly.entity_id
_entity_poly.type
_entity_poly.pdbx_seq_one_letter_code
_entity_poly.pdbx_strand_id
1 'polypeptide(L)'
;MKDKYGLSRMEVACISGVGNTLSNGNNGIRALSFNATNGVEQWYTVEQFEKEHVIEILEKLEYGDFDDEIWGKIILMEKCKCLAKAYLRKTTVIIDGSTDEYDGITLGFNYFQNNDYSRDKNDIRHKIGDGVIIKIDGNGNIKAMARDLAPVIVQGWNDPISKCIPDQLINQKGHLKTIKDRLKGITDQQRVEKIFDMRLFNLAMEHELKQLEPNIPELLLKTCTRIALVKDAGRNALKTPCWFMIINLVALDVLRSKLPIPSNNYLLLKLII
;
A
#
# COMPACT_ATOMS: atom_id res chain seq x y z
N MET A 1 9.43 16.42 18.43
CA MET A 1 8.35 16.54 19.43
C MET A 1 7.90 18.00 19.56
N LYS A 2 6.74 18.34 18.98
CA LYS A 2 5.74 19.38 19.29
C LYS A 2 4.65 19.16 18.22
N ASP A 3 3.41 18.79 18.51
CA ASP A 3 2.63 18.93 19.74
C ASP A 3 1.80 17.66 20.01
N LYS A 4 1.53 17.37 21.29
CA LYS A 4 0.13 17.08 21.66
C LYS A 4 -0.58 18.36 21.22
N TYR A 5 -1.16 18.28 20.02
CA TYR A 5 -2.15 19.17 19.38
C TYR A 5 -1.79 20.07 18.17
N GLY A 6 -0.72 19.79 17.39
CA GLY A 6 -0.40 20.45 16.10
C GLY A 6 -0.46 19.49 14.90
N LEU A 7 -1.67 19.00 14.62
CA LEU A 7 -2.00 17.76 13.90
C LEU A 7 -1.85 17.83 12.37
N SER A 8 -1.34 16.73 11.78
CA SER A 8 -1.77 16.16 10.49
C SER A 8 -0.93 14.91 10.15
N ARG A 9 -1.59 13.76 10.02
CA ARG A 9 -1.39 12.77 8.94
C ARG A 9 -2.77 12.22 8.66
N MET A 10 -3.51 13.08 7.95
CA MET A 10 -4.97 13.26 8.06
C MET A 10 -5.41 13.27 9.53
N GLU A 11 -4.85 14.23 10.27
CA GLU A 11 -5.07 14.56 11.70
C GLU A 11 -5.44 13.33 12.55
N VAL A 12 -4.53 12.35 12.50
CA VAL A 12 -4.52 11.06 13.19
C VAL A 12 -5.82 10.25 12.98
N ALA A 13 -6.25 10.18 11.73
CA ALA A 13 -7.47 9.55 11.23
C ALA A 13 -8.71 9.94 12.05
N CYS A 14 -8.92 11.26 12.20
CA CYS A 14 -10.03 11.91 12.91
C CYS A 14 -10.36 11.25 14.27
N ILE A 15 -9.34 11.00 15.10
CA ILE A 15 -9.45 10.47 16.48
C ILE A 15 -10.52 9.36 16.63
N SER A 16 -10.22 8.15 16.17
CA SER A 16 -10.91 6.90 16.54
C SER A 16 -12.41 6.77 16.23
N GLY A 17 -12.99 7.62 15.36
CA GLY A 17 -14.24 7.28 14.67
C GLY A 17 -15.32 8.35 14.59
N VAL A 18 -15.03 9.57 14.15
CA VAL A 18 -16.07 10.48 13.60
C VAL A 18 -15.44 11.30 12.48
N GLY A 19 -15.95 11.14 11.26
CA GLY A 19 -15.36 11.76 10.07
C GLY A 19 -15.61 13.27 9.96
N ASN A 20 -14.76 13.94 9.17
CA ASN A 20 -15.16 14.94 8.20
C ASN A 20 -14.03 15.19 7.17
N THR A 21 -14.46 15.56 5.96
CA THR A 21 -13.67 15.81 4.75
C THR A 21 -12.99 17.17 4.76
N LEU A 22 -11.84 17.32 4.09
CA LEU A 22 -11.19 18.52 3.45
C LEU A 22 -9.67 18.21 3.29
N SER A 23 -8.79 18.84 2.51
CA SER A 23 -8.76 19.64 1.28
C SER A 23 -7.29 19.59 0.79
N ASN A 24 -7.07 19.47 -0.52
CA ASN A 24 -5.75 19.29 -1.18
C ASN A 24 -4.79 20.48 -0.97
N GLY A 25 -3.58 20.20 -0.47
CA GLY A 25 -2.41 21.07 -0.51
C GLY A 25 -1.38 20.55 -1.52
N ASN A 26 -0.92 21.42 -2.41
CA ASN A 26 0.14 21.15 -3.38
C ASN A 26 1.48 21.57 -2.78
N ASN A 27 2.45 20.65 -2.64
CA ASN A 27 3.86 21.00 -2.56
C ASN A 27 4.79 19.84 -2.98
N GLY A 28 5.72 20.17 -3.88
CA GLY A 28 7.13 19.85 -3.72
C GLY A 28 7.59 18.39 -3.87
N ILE A 29 7.93 18.05 -5.10
CA ILE A 29 8.86 17.03 -5.59
C ILE A 29 9.99 16.69 -4.60
N ARG A 30 10.09 15.41 -4.18
CA ARG A 30 11.37 14.74 -3.92
C ARG A 30 11.23 13.21 -3.78
N ALA A 31 12.24 12.54 -4.34
CA ALA A 31 12.71 11.19 -4.08
C ALA A 31 11.86 9.99 -4.58
N LEU A 32 11.97 9.71 -5.88
CA LEU A 32 12.22 8.31 -6.26
C LEU A 32 13.67 8.00 -5.83
N SER A 33 13.84 7.13 -4.85
CA SER A 33 15.17 6.56 -4.57
C SER A 33 15.43 5.47 -5.61
N PHE A 34 16.16 5.82 -6.67
CA PHE A 34 16.76 4.81 -7.56
C PHE A 34 17.99 4.24 -6.87
N ASN A 35 17.80 3.15 -6.11
CA ASN A 35 18.93 2.25 -5.88
C ASN A 35 19.14 1.44 -7.16
N ALA A 36 19.71 2.09 -8.17
CA ALA A 36 20.45 1.40 -9.23
C ALA A 36 21.80 0.91 -8.65
N THR A 37 21.78 0.28 -7.48
CA THR A 37 22.90 -0.53 -7.03
C THR A 37 22.81 -1.81 -7.84
N ASN A 38 23.88 -2.17 -8.57
CA ASN A 38 23.98 -3.40 -9.36
C ASN A 38 23.80 -4.72 -8.56
N GLY A 39 23.37 -4.67 -7.29
CA GLY A 39 22.75 -5.78 -6.59
C GLY A 39 21.23 -5.68 -6.74
N VAL A 40 20.64 -6.57 -7.54
CA VAL A 40 19.18 -6.66 -7.69
C VAL A 40 18.59 -6.95 -6.31
N GLU A 41 17.89 -5.99 -5.71
CA GLU A 41 17.18 -6.18 -4.43
C GLU A 41 16.13 -7.26 -4.66
N GLN A 42 16.39 -8.46 -4.13
CA GLN A 42 15.56 -9.66 -4.26
C GLN A 42 15.18 -10.16 -2.88
N TRP A 43 13.93 -10.56 -2.73
CA TRP A 43 13.42 -11.21 -1.52
C TRP A 43 13.03 -12.65 -1.81
N TYR A 44 13.07 -13.47 -0.77
CA TYR A 44 12.74 -14.90 -0.84
C TYR A 44 11.37 -15.22 -0.22
N THR A 45 10.91 -14.39 0.72
CA THR A 45 9.58 -14.48 1.31
C THR A 45 8.88 -13.12 1.26
N VAL A 46 7.55 -13.15 1.13
CA VAL A 46 6.73 -11.94 1.16
C VAL A 46 6.80 -11.28 2.53
N GLU A 47 6.82 -12.07 3.60
CA GLU A 47 6.87 -11.57 4.97
C GLU A 47 8.17 -10.79 5.25
N GLN A 48 9.33 -11.31 4.81
CA GLN A 48 10.60 -10.59 4.95
C GLN A 48 10.56 -9.26 4.18
N PHE A 49 10.06 -9.28 2.95
CA PHE A 49 9.88 -8.07 2.14
C PHE A 49 8.98 -7.04 2.83
N GLU A 50 7.83 -7.45 3.36
CA GLU A 50 6.90 -6.55 4.07
C GLU A 50 7.55 -6.01 5.35
N LYS A 51 8.19 -6.88 6.15
CA LYS A 51 8.85 -6.54 7.42
C LYS A 51 9.97 -5.52 7.25
N GLU A 52 10.88 -5.74 6.30
CA GLU A 52 12.01 -4.83 6.05
C GLU A 52 11.53 -3.43 5.67
N HIS A 53 10.52 -3.31 4.80
CA HIS A 53 10.02 -2.01 4.41
C HIS A 53 9.23 -1.31 5.51
N VAL A 54 8.53 -2.04 6.39
CA VAL A 54 7.86 -1.43 7.54
C VAL A 54 8.89 -0.96 8.57
N ILE A 55 9.95 -1.74 8.84
CA ILE A 55 11.05 -1.32 9.71
C ILE A 55 11.71 -0.04 9.20
N GLU A 56 12.06 0.01 7.91
CA GLU A 56 12.67 1.19 7.28
C GLU A 56 11.81 2.45 7.49
N ILE A 57 10.48 2.30 7.44
CA ILE A 57 9.55 3.40 7.69
C ILE A 57 9.53 3.78 9.17
N LEU A 58 9.44 2.81 10.08
CA LEU A 58 9.44 3.06 11.51
C LEU A 58 10.71 3.80 11.96
N GLU A 59 11.88 3.39 11.48
CA GLU A 59 13.15 4.06 11.78
C GLU A 59 13.11 5.53 11.34
N LYS A 60 12.75 5.80 10.08
CA LYS A 60 12.61 7.16 9.56
C LYS A 60 11.59 8.00 10.33
N LEU A 61 10.49 7.39 10.78
CA LEU A 61 9.47 8.04 11.60
C LEU A 61 9.95 8.37 13.01
N GLU A 62 10.86 7.57 13.57
CA GLU A 62 11.48 7.83 14.87
C GLU A 62 12.51 8.96 14.80
N TYR A 63 13.30 9.01 13.72
CA TYR A 63 14.26 10.10 13.50
C TYR A 63 13.61 11.44 13.12
N GLY A 64 12.29 11.47 12.90
CA GLY A 64 11.56 12.70 12.54
C GLY A 64 11.82 13.16 11.10
N ASP A 65 12.31 12.27 10.24
CA ASP A 65 12.69 12.57 8.84
C ASP A 65 11.52 12.38 7.86
N PHE A 66 10.28 12.40 8.36
CA PHE A 66 9.09 12.24 7.54
C PHE A 66 8.22 13.47 7.54
N ASP A 67 7.86 13.86 6.33
CA ASP A 67 6.86 14.87 6.06
C ASP A 67 5.45 14.37 6.41
N ASP A 68 4.70 15.19 7.13
CA ASP A 68 3.35 14.95 7.60
C ASP A 68 2.29 14.91 6.48
N GLU A 69 2.64 15.35 5.27
CA GLU A 69 1.80 15.19 4.08
C GLU A 69 1.90 13.79 3.46
N ILE A 70 2.90 12.98 3.83
CA ILE A 70 3.07 11.63 3.27
C ILE A 70 2.13 10.67 4.00
N TRP A 71 1.18 10.11 3.25
CA TRP A 71 0.22 9.14 3.79
C TRP A 71 0.58 7.68 3.47
N GLY A 72 1.44 7.44 2.48
CA GLY A 72 1.75 6.09 2.03
C GLY A 72 3.12 5.96 1.38
N LYS A 73 3.63 4.72 1.32
CA LYS A 73 4.76 4.34 0.48
C LYS A 73 4.32 3.25 -0.49
N ILE A 74 4.58 3.44 -1.77
CA ILE A 74 4.38 2.41 -2.79
C ILE A 74 5.71 1.77 -3.19
N ILE A 75 5.71 0.45 -3.34
CA ILE A 75 6.84 -0.33 -3.83
C ILE A 75 6.37 -1.14 -5.03
N LEU A 76 6.91 -0.84 -6.20
CA LEU A 76 6.57 -1.49 -7.47
C LEU A 76 7.47 -2.71 -7.69
N MET A 77 6.86 -3.85 -7.99
CA MET A 77 7.52 -5.15 -8.01
C MET A 77 7.24 -5.91 -9.31
N GLU A 78 8.27 -6.58 -9.81
CA GLU A 78 8.14 -7.59 -10.86
C GLU A 78 8.70 -8.91 -10.34
N LYS A 79 7.82 -9.88 -10.10
CA LYS A 79 8.17 -11.10 -9.35
C LYS A 79 8.84 -10.74 -8.02
N CYS A 80 10.08 -11.16 -7.80
CA CYS A 80 10.87 -10.87 -6.60
C CYS A 80 11.74 -9.61 -6.70
N LYS A 81 11.72 -8.89 -7.84
CA LYS A 81 12.57 -7.72 -8.10
C LYS A 81 11.81 -6.43 -7.81
N CYS A 82 12.40 -5.55 -7.00
CA CYS A 82 11.91 -4.17 -6.86
C CYS A 82 12.30 -3.35 -8.09
N LEU A 83 11.30 -2.67 -8.67
CA LEU A 83 11.49 -1.74 -9.80
C LEU A 83 11.63 -0.30 -9.31
N ALA A 84 10.81 0.09 -8.32
CA ALA A 84 10.80 1.44 -7.78
C ALA A 84 10.14 1.53 -6.41
N LYS A 85 10.47 2.59 -5.67
CA LYS A 85 9.84 2.98 -4.41
C LYS A 85 9.48 4.47 -4.49
N ALA A 86 8.29 4.85 -4.03
CA ALA A 86 7.85 6.24 -3.99
C ALA A 86 7.01 6.54 -2.76
N TYR A 87 7.10 7.78 -2.26
CA TYR A 87 6.22 8.28 -1.21
C TYR A 87 5.00 8.98 -1.80
N LEU A 88 3.84 8.72 -1.23
CA LEU A 88 2.55 9.22 -1.70
C LEU A 88 2.11 10.40 -0.83
N ARG A 89 2.02 11.58 -1.45
CA ARG A 89 1.55 12.83 -0.83
C ARG A 89 0.14 13.17 -1.27
N LYS A 90 -0.09 13.16 -2.59
CA LYS A 90 -1.42 13.37 -3.17
C LYS A 90 -2.34 12.22 -2.76
N THR A 91 -3.60 12.52 -2.46
CA THR A 91 -4.58 11.51 -2.01
C THR A 91 -4.89 10.45 -3.06
N THR A 92 -4.44 10.66 -4.30
CA THR A 92 -4.74 9.80 -5.45
C THR A 92 -3.44 9.48 -6.19
N VAL A 93 -3.28 8.21 -6.54
CA VAL A 93 -2.20 7.69 -7.37
C VAL A 93 -2.78 6.74 -8.42
N ILE A 94 -2.22 6.74 -9.62
CA ILE A 94 -2.54 5.87 -10.74
C ILE A 94 -1.32 5.02 -11.02
N ILE A 95 -1.52 3.72 -11.14
CA ILE A 95 -0.48 2.79 -11.59
C ILE A 95 -1.00 2.15 -12.87
N ASP A 96 -0.33 2.38 -13.98
CA ASP A 96 -0.78 1.94 -15.31
C ASP A 96 0.34 1.34 -16.16
N GLY A 97 0.01 0.92 -17.38
CA GLY A 97 0.92 0.32 -18.34
C GLY A 97 1.67 1.34 -19.21
N SER A 98 1.64 2.63 -18.90
CA SER A 98 2.35 3.65 -19.67
C SER A 98 3.86 3.59 -19.45
N THR A 99 4.60 4.32 -20.29
CA THR A 99 6.02 4.60 -20.12
C THR A 99 6.27 5.92 -19.42
N ASP A 100 5.26 6.46 -18.72
CA ASP A 100 5.35 7.77 -18.08
C ASP A 100 6.17 7.68 -16.78
N GLU A 101 7.04 8.66 -16.56
CA GLU A 101 7.73 8.82 -15.29
C GLU A 101 6.74 9.22 -14.18
N TYR A 102 7.09 8.94 -12.92
CA TYR A 102 6.28 9.34 -11.78
C TYR A 102 6.16 10.86 -11.64
N ASP A 103 4.96 11.41 -11.85
CA ASP A 103 4.66 12.86 -11.72
C ASP A 103 4.02 13.23 -10.36
N GLY A 104 4.00 12.30 -9.41
CA GLY A 104 3.30 12.43 -8.14
C GLY A 104 1.85 11.93 -8.15
N ILE A 105 1.26 11.68 -9.31
CA ILE A 105 -0.08 11.09 -9.50
C ILE A 105 0.04 9.77 -10.27
N THR A 106 0.63 9.78 -11.46
CA THR A 106 0.69 8.62 -12.37
C THR A 106 2.07 7.99 -12.30
N LEU A 107 2.11 6.67 -12.16
CA LEU A 107 3.31 5.83 -12.17
C LEU A 107 3.18 4.79 -13.28
N GLY A 108 3.86 5.02 -14.41
CA GLY A 108 3.89 4.08 -15.54
C GLY A 108 4.76 2.87 -15.25
N PHE A 109 4.19 1.67 -15.25
CA PHE A 109 4.92 0.43 -15.00
C PHE A 109 6.00 0.18 -16.05
N ASN A 110 5.72 0.54 -17.31
CA ASN A 110 6.63 0.33 -18.44
C ASN A 110 7.72 1.39 -18.56
N TYR A 111 7.71 2.43 -17.71
CA TYR A 111 8.87 3.32 -17.57
C TYR A 111 10.11 2.55 -17.11
N PHE A 112 9.91 1.53 -16.26
CA PHE A 112 10.98 0.68 -15.76
C PHE A 112 11.28 -0.44 -16.76
N GLN A 113 12.30 -0.24 -17.59
CA GLN A 113 12.76 -1.24 -18.54
C GLN A 113 13.19 -2.53 -17.81
N ASN A 114 12.73 -3.69 -18.29
CA ASN A 114 13.29 -4.97 -17.88
C ASN A 114 14.32 -5.41 -18.91
N ASN A 115 15.56 -5.63 -18.48
CA ASN A 115 16.63 -6.17 -19.31
C ASN A 115 16.44 -7.68 -19.60
N ASP A 116 15.43 -8.33 -19.02
CA ASP A 116 15.07 -9.69 -19.42
C ASP A 116 14.45 -9.66 -20.81
N TYR A 117 15.32 -9.78 -21.83
CA TYR A 117 15.01 -9.90 -23.26
C TYR A 117 14.14 -11.12 -23.62
N SER A 118 13.48 -11.77 -22.67
CA SER A 118 12.49 -12.79 -22.98
C SER A 118 11.36 -12.13 -23.75
N ARG A 119 11.44 -12.20 -25.09
CA ARG A 119 10.42 -11.84 -26.07
C ARG A 119 9.17 -12.73 -25.91
N ASP A 120 8.62 -12.83 -24.71
CA ASP A 120 7.29 -13.38 -24.55
C ASP A 120 6.33 -12.38 -25.20
N LYS A 121 5.93 -12.72 -26.43
CA LYS A 121 5.11 -11.94 -27.39
C LYS A 121 3.72 -11.51 -26.87
N ASN A 122 3.50 -11.61 -25.56
CA ASN A 122 2.29 -11.38 -24.82
C ASN A 122 2.56 -10.56 -23.54
N ASP A 123 3.71 -9.85 -23.51
CA ASP A 123 4.28 -9.15 -22.36
C ASP A 123 3.20 -8.61 -21.45
N ILE A 124 3.09 -9.28 -20.30
CA ILE A 124 2.09 -9.02 -19.28
C ILE A 124 2.04 -7.55 -18.88
N ARG A 125 3.16 -6.83 -18.99
CA ARG A 125 3.25 -5.41 -18.68
C ARG A 125 2.43 -4.55 -19.65
N HIS A 126 2.36 -4.91 -20.93
CA HIS A 126 1.52 -4.21 -21.91
C HIS A 126 0.02 -4.44 -21.65
N LYS A 127 -0.33 -5.56 -21.00
CA LYS A 127 -1.72 -5.87 -20.63
C LYS A 127 -2.20 -5.09 -19.40
N ILE A 128 -1.35 -4.32 -18.74
CA ILE A 128 -1.78 -3.48 -17.61
C ILE A 128 -2.78 -2.41 -18.10
N GLY A 129 -2.61 -1.89 -19.33
CA GLY A 129 -3.51 -0.90 -19.92
C GLY A 129 -3.59 0.37 -19.07
N ASP A 130 -4.79 0.93 -18.90
CA ASP A 130 -5.02 2.08 -18.01
C ASP A 130 -4.85 1.76 -16.51
N GLY A 131 -4.63 0.48 -16.17
CA GLY A 131 -4.23 0.01 -14.85
C GLY A 131 -5.26 0.24 -13.75
N VAL A 132 -4.84 0.86 -12.65
CA VAL A 132 -5.65 1.06 -11.45
C VAL A 132 -5.46 2.47 -10.88
N ILE A 133 -6.57 3.10 -10.49
CA ILE A 133 -6.54 4.32 -9.67
C ILE A 133 -6.76 3.94 -8.21
N ILE A 134 -5.95 4.53 -7.33
CA ILE A 134 -5.97 4.31 -5.89
C ILE A 134 -6.16 5.65 -5.21
N LYS A 135 -7.01 5.66 -4.19
CA LYS A 135 -7.32 6.86 -3.42
C LYS A 135 -7.41 6.56 -1.94
N ILE A 136 -6.78 7.38 -1.11
CA ILE A 136 -6.99 7.39 0.34
C ILE A 136 -8.13 8.38 0.69
N ASP A 137 -8.97 8.02 1.65
CA ASP A 137 -9.96 8.93 2.24
C ASP A 137 -9.52 9.51 3.59
N GLY A 138 -10.27 10.50 4.11
CA GLY A 138 -9.90 11.21 5.34
C GLY A 138 -9.86 10.34 6.61
N ASN A 139 -10.42 9.13 6.56
CA ASN A 139 -10.36 8.17 7.67
C ASN A 139 -9.17 7.20 7.54
N GLY A 140 -8.37 7.31 6.48
CA GLY A 140 -7.26 6.41 6.18
C GLY A 140 -7.65 5.13 5.45
N ASN A 141 -8.90 4.98 4.98
CA ASN A 141 -9.24 3.85 4.11
C ASN A 141 -8.61 4.04 2.74
N ILE A 142 -8.19 2.93 2.13
CA ILE A 142 -7.68 2.94 0.76
C ILE A 142 -8.75 2.31 -0.14
N LYS A 143 -9.07 3.00 -1.23
CA LYS A 143 -10.01 2.58 -2.27
C LYS A 143 -9.29 2.45 -3.59
N ALA A 144 -9.74 1.52 -4.43
CA ALA A 144 -9.20 1.32 -5.75
C ALA A 144 -10.30 1.05 -6.78
N MET A 145 -10.01 1.38 -8.03
CA MET A 145 -10.85 1.06 -9.17
C MET A 145 -9.94 0.64 -10.33
N ALA A 146 -10.12 -0.59 -10.83
CA ALA A 146 -9.48 -1.01 -12.07
C ALA A 146 -10.02 -0.11 -13.20
N ARG A 147 -9.13 0.46 -14.01
CA ARG A 147 -9.49 1.44 -15.04
C ARG A 147 -9.75 0.80 -16.39
N ASP A 148 -9.18 -0.37 -16.66
CA ASP A 148 -9.29 -1.07 -17.95
C ASP A 148 -9.97 -2.46 -17.81
N LEU A 149 -9.89 -3.29 -18.86
CA LEU A 149 -10.36 -4.67 -18.94
C LEU A 149 -9.47 -5.67 -18.18
N ALA A 150 -8.21 -5.32 -17.96
CA ALA A 150 -7.24 -6.20 -17.34
C ALA A 150 -7.60 -6.45 -15.86
N PRO A 151 -7.46 -7.69 -15.36
CA PRO A 151 -7.70 -7.98 -13.95
C PRO A 151 -6.78 -7.19 -13.03
N VAL A 152 -7.34 -6.62 -11.97
CA VAL A 152 -6.59 -6.06 -10.83
C VAL A 152 -7.06 -6.79 -9.59
N ILE A 153 -6.13 -7.43 -8.88
CA ILE A 153 -6.46 -8.35 -7.78
C ILE A 153 -5.75 -7.89 -6.51
N VAL A 154 -6.50 -7.60 -5.46
CA VAL A 154 -5.93 -7.37 -4.13
C VAL A 154 -5.51 -8.71 -3.54
N GLN A 155 -4.22 -8.86 -3.27
CA GLN A 155 -3.65 -10.11 -2.76
C GLN A 155 -3.89 -10.25 -1.25
N GLY A 156 -3.84 -11.49 -0.76
CA GLY A 156 -4.15 -11.80 0.64
C GLY A 156 -5.64 -11.91 0.95
N TRP A 157 -6.52 -11.78 -0.05
CA TRP A 157 -7.97 -11.94 0.10
C TRP A 157 -8.37 -13.32 0.66
N ASN A 158 -7.53 -14.34 0.52
CA ASN A 158 -7.75 -15.70 1.01
C ASN A 158 -7.19 -15.93 2.43
N ASP A 159 -6.69 -14.89 3.08
CA ASP A 159 -6.24 -14.88 4.46
C ASP A 159 -6.80 -13.63 5.17
N PRO A 160 -8.11 -13.62 5.48
CA PRO A 160 -8.81 -12.44 5.97
C PRO A 160 -8.41 -12.04 7.39
N ILE A 161 -7.73 -12.93 8.13
CA ILE A 161 -7.24 -12.63 9.48
C ILE A 161 -5.98 -11.76 9.39
N SER A 162 -5.10 -12.02 8.41
CA SER A 162 -3.82 -11.32 8.28
C SER A 162 -3.91 -9.97 7.57
N LYS A 163 -5.05 -9.62 6.95
CA LYS A 163 -5.22 -8.39 6.16
C LYS A 163 -6.54 -7.67 6.45
N CYS A 164 -6.56 -6.35 6.33
CA CYS A 164 -7.75 -5.52 6.57
C CYS A 164 -8.62 -5.31 5.32
N ILE A 165 -8.96 -6.41 4.64
CA ILE A 165 -9.74 -6.41 3.39
C ILE A 165 -11.24 -6.60 3.73
N PRO A 166 -12.16 -5.79 3.17
CA PRO A 166 -13.60 -5.97 3.41
C PRO A 166 -14.16 -7.28 2.84
N ASP A 167 -15.16 -7.85 3.51
CA ASP A 167 -15.86 -9.09 3.11
C ASP A 167 -16.36 -9.05 1.66
N GLN A 168 -16.86 -7.89 1.20
CA GLN A 168 -17.30 -7.71 -0.19
C GLN A 168 -16.18 -8.06 -1.18
N LEU A 169 -14.96 -7.62 -0.93
CA LEU A 169 -13.83 -7.86 -1.81
C LEU A 169 -13.26 -9.28 -1.62
N ILE A 170 -13.34 -9.85 -0.41
CA ILE A 170 -13.04 -11.28 -0.16
C ILE A 170 -13.98 -12.19 -0.96
N ASN A 171 -15.28 -11.89 -0.98
CA ASN A 171 -16.28 -12.64 -1.75
C ASN A 171 -16.04 -12.54 -3.27
N GLN A 172 -15.45 -11.43 -3.72
CA GLN A 172 -14.98 -11.24 -5.10
C GLN A 172 -13.60 -11.85 -5.36
N LYS A 173 -13.03 -12.57 -4.38
CA LYS A 173 -11.69 -13.18 -4.46
C LYS A 173 -10.60 -12.16 -4.78
N GLY A 174 -10.72 -10.96 -4.21
CA GLY A 174 -9.79 -9.84 -4.43
C GLY A 174 -9.95 -9.11 -5.77
N HIS A 175 -10.81 -9.58 -6.68
CA HIS A 175 -10.94 -8.98 -8.01
C HIS A 175 -11.70 -7.65 -7.97
N LEU A 176 -11.05 -6.60 -8.45
CA LEU A 176 -11.73 -5.32 -8.71
C LEU A 176 -12.61 -5.41 -9.96
N LYS A 177 -13.71 -4.67 -9.96
CA LYS A 177 -14.61 -4.54 -11.12
C LYS A 177 -13.94 -3.76 -12.24
N THR A 178 -13.99 -4.29 -13.46
CA THR A 178 -13.27 -3.75 -14.64
C THR A 178 -14.21 -2.97 -15.57
N ILE A 179 -13.70 -2.47 -16.71
CA ILE A 179 -14.56 -1.89 -17.76
C ILE A 179 -15.62 -2.88 -18.23
N LYS A 180 -15.35 -4.20 -18.18
CA LYS A 180 -16.33 -5.23 -18.55
C LYS A 180 -17.60 -5.12 -17.72
N ASP A 181 -17.50 -4.75 -16.44
CA ASP A 181 -18.66 -4.56 -15.56
C ASP A 181 -19.38 -3.24 -15.87
N ARG A 182 -18.63 -2.20 -16.26
CA ARG A 182 -19.22 -0.94 -16.76
C ARG A 182 -20.10 -1.16 -17.99
N LEU A 183 -19.64 -2.00 -18.92
CA LEU A 183 -20.41 -2.36 -20.12
C LEU A 183 -21.69 -3.16 -19.80
N LYS A 184 -21.84 -3.69 -18.57
CA LYS A 184 -23.07 -4.33 -18.08
C LYS A 184 -23.99 -3.37 -17.29
N GLY A 185 -23.71 -2.07 -17.32
CA GLY A 185 -24.51 -1.05 -16.64
C GLY A 185 -24.05 -0.74 -15.21
N ILE A 186 -22.93 -1.29 -14.73
CA ILE A 186 -22.36 -0.90 -13.43
C ILE A 186 -21.69 0.47 -13.57
N THR A 187 -22.05 1.42 -12.70
CA THR A 187 -21.46 2.77 -12.74
C THR A 187 -20.02 2.78 -12.21
N ASP A 188 -19.23 3.81 -12.56
CA ASP A 188 -17.87 3.94 -12.02
C ASP A 188 -17.85 4.06 -10.49
N GLN A 189 -18.85 4.73 -9.89
CA GLN A 189 -19.01 4.80 -8.44
C GLN A 189 -19.16 3.41 -7.79
N GLN A 190 -19.85 2.47 -8.46
CA GLN A 190 -20.03 1.10 -7.99
C GLN A 190 -18.83 0.19 -8.26
N ARG A 191 -17.87 0.64 -9.10
CA ARG A 191 -16.61 -0.07 -9.37
C ARG A 191 -15.50 0.29 -8.37
N VAL A 192 -15.64 1.40 -7.66
CA VAL A 192 -14.74 1.77 -6.56
C VAL A 192 -14.95 0.80 -5.40
N GLU A 193 -13.94 0.02 -5.09
CA GLU A 193 -13.93 -0.92 -3.97
C GLU A 193 -12.96 -0.43 -2.90
N LYS A 194 -13.29 -0.69 -1.63
CA LYS A 194 -12.36 -0.46 -0.54
C LYS A 194 -11.40 -1.65 -0.46
N ILE A 195 -10.10 -1.39 -0.51
CA ILE A 195 -9.04 -2.40 -0.50
C ILE A 195 -8.32 -2.48 0.85
N PHE A 196 -8.47 -1.46 1.69
CA PHE A 196 -8.01 -1.40 3.07
C PHE A 196 -9.08 -0.70 3.93
N ASP A 197 -9.61 -1.38 4.96
CA ASP A 197 -10.58 -0.82 5.91
C ASP A 197 -9.94 -0.50 7.27
N MET A 198 -9.86 0.80 7.58
CA MET A 198 -9.33 1.27 8.86
C MET A 198 -10.15 0.79 10.05
N ARG A 199 -11.45 0.48 9.89
CA ARG A 199 -12.24 -0.10 10.98
C ARG A 199 -11.80 -1.53 11.28
N LEU A 200 -11.54 -2.34 10.24
CA LEU A 200 -11.01 -3.69 10.42
C LEU A 200 -9.62 -3.64 11.06
N PHE A 201 -8.79 -2.68 10.66
CA PHE A 201 -7.49 -2.46 11.27
C PHE A 201 -7.59 -2.08 12.75
N ASN A 202 -8.46 -1.13 13.10
CA ASN A 202 -8.70 -0.73 14.49
C ASN A 202 -9.21 -1.89 15.35
N LEU A 203 -10.15 -2.69 14.84
CA LEU A 203 -10.63 -3.88 15.55
C LEU A 203 -9.52 -4.91 15.77
N ALA A 204 -8.68 -5.16 14.75
CA ALA A 204 -7.54 -6.06 14.89
C ALA A 204 -6.54 -5.56 15.94
N MET A 205 -6.21 -4.26 15.92
CA MET A 205 -5.35 -3.66 16.95
C MET A 205 -5.95 -3.74 18.35
N GLU A 206 -7.23 -3.40 18.52
CA GLU A 206 -7.90 -3.44 19.83
C GLU A 206 -7.96 -4.85 20.40
N HIS A 207 -8.15 -5.86 19.54
CA HIS A 207 -8.13 -7.26 19.94
C HIS A 207 -6.72 -7.70 20.34
N GLU A 208 -5.73 -7.38 19.52
CA GLU A 208 -4.35 -7.85 19.69
C GLU A 208 -3.65 -7.18 20.88
N LEU A 209 -3.86 -5.88 21.08
CA LEU A 209 -3.28 -5.14 22.21
C LEU A 209 -3.89 -5.52 23.57
N LYS A 210 -4.99 -6.29 23.59
CA LYS A 210 -5.56 -6.88 24.83
C LYS A 210 -4.98 -8.26 25.16
N GLN A 211 -4.20 -8.86 24.26
CA GLN A 211 -3.56 -10.14 24.52
C GLN A 211 -2.46 -9.98 25.58
N LEU A 212 -2.14 -11.08 26.27
CA LEU A 212 -1.04 -11.09 27.26
C LEU A 212 0.32 -10.87 26.57
N GLU A 213 0.49 -11.41 25.37
CA GLU A 213 1.67 -11.25 24.51
C GLU A 213 1.21 -10.79 23.11
N PRO A 214 0.99 -9.48 22.92
CA PRO A 214 0.56 -8.95 21.61
C PRO A 214 1.59 -9.20 20.50
N ASN A 215 1.13 -9.72 19.37
CA ASN A 215 1.92 -9.90 18.16
C ASN A 215 1.99 -8.58 17.36
N ILE A 216 2.82 -7.66 17.86
CA ILE A 216 3.05 -6.35 17.22
C ILE A 216 3.61 -6.47 15.79
N PRO A 217 4.56 -7.38 15.49
CA PRO A 217 5.00 -7.61 14.12
C PRO A 217 3.84 -7.91 13.16
N GLU A 218 2.89 -8.76 13.55
CA GLU A 218 1.74 -9.05 12.69
C GLU A 218 0.83 -7.83 12.47
N LEU A 219 0.56 -7.03 13.52
CA LEU A 219 -0.20 -5.77 13.36
C LEU A 219 0.49 -4.79 12.41
N LEU A 220 1.82 -4.69 12.48
CA LEU A 220 2.60 -3.86 11.57
C LEU A 220 2.41 -4.31 10.11
N LEU A 221 2.46 -5.63 9.86
CA LEU A 221 2.25 -6.19 8.52
C LEU A 221 0.81 -6.04 8.00
N LYS A 222 -0.18 -5.85 8.89
CA LYS A 222 -1.56 -5.52 8.49
C LYS A 222 -1.65 -4.16 7.79
N THR A 223 -0.71 -3.23 7.99
CA THR A 223 -0.66 -1.92 7.29
C THR A 223 -0.30 -2.02 5.80
N CYS A 224 0.17 -3.18 5.36
CA CYS A 224 0.61 -3.43 3.99
C CYS A 224 -0.50 -4.03 3.13
N THR A 225 -0.87 -3.33 2.04
CA THR A 225 -1.80 -3.81 1.02
C THR A 225 -1.06 -4.16 -0.25
N ARG A 226 -1.25 -5.38 -0.77
CA ARG A 226 -0.62 -5.85 -2.01
C ARG A 226 -1.63 -5.98 -3.13
N ILE A 227 -1.24 -5.59 -4.35
CA ILE A 227 -2.11 -5.59 -5.52
C ILE A 227 -1.36 -6.19 -6.71
N ALA A 228 -1.94 -7.23 -7.30
CA ALA A 228 -1.48 -7.84 -8.54
C ALA A 228 -2.15 -7.19 -9.75
N LEU A 229 -1.38 -6.97 -10.80
CA LEU A 229 -1.82 -6.44 -12.08
C LEU A 229 -1.82 -7.57 -13.11
N VAL A 230 -2.93 -7.70 -13.85
CA VAL A 230 -3.18 -8.67 -14.93
C VAL A 230 -3.32 -10.13 -14.45
N LYS A 231 -2.40 -10.62 -13.63
CA LYS A 231 -2.34 -12.00 -13.15
C LYS A 231 -1.83 -12.05 -11.73
N ASP A 232 -2.53 -12.78 -10.87
CA ASP A 232 -2.09 -13.11 -9.50
C ASP A 232 -1.49 -14.53 -9.46
N ALA A 233 -0.38 -14.71 -8.74
CA ALA A 233 0.22 -16.03 -8.48
C ALA A 233 -0.26 -16.66 -7.16
N GLY A 234 -1.28 -16.07 -6.52
CA GLY A 234 -1.92 -16.58 -5.31
C GLY A 234 -1.12 -16.24 -4.06
N ARG A 235 -0.83 -17.25 -3.22
CA ARG A 235 -0.23 -17.03 -1.89
C ARG A 235 1.17 -16.41 -1.92
N ASN A 236 1.93 -16.58 -3.00
CA ASN A 236 3.28 -16.04 -3.11
C ASN A 236 3.33 -14.87 -4.11
N ALA A 237 3.29 -13.65 -3.59
CA ALA A 237 3.40 -12.43 -4.40
C ALA A 237 4.70 -12.36 -5.19
N LEU A 238 5.79 -12.92 -4.68
CA LEU A 238 7.08 -12.89 -5.38
C LEU A 238 7.09 -13.71 -6.68
N LYS A 239 6.06 -14.53 -6.94
CA LYS A 239 5.83 -15.21 -8.22
C LYS A 239 4.88 -14.46 -9.15
N THR A 240 4.29 -13.37 -8.66
CA THR A 240 3.33 -12.55 -9.41
C THR A 240 4.09 -11.67 -10.39
N PRO A 241 3.74 -11.68 -11.69
CA PRO A 241 4.55 -11.00 -12.69
C PRO A 241 4.63 -9.49 -12.49
N CYS A 242 3.49 -8.81 -12.27
CA CYS A 242 3.44 -7.37 -12.04
C CYS A 242 2.58 -7.12 -10.80
N TRP A 243 3.15 -6.52 -9.78
CA TRP A 243 2.42 -6.21 -8.55
C TRP A 243 3.07 -5.04 -7.81
N PHE A 244 2.39 -4.53 -6.80
CA PHE A 244 2.97 -3.54 -5.91
C PHE A 244 2.40 -3.68 -4.50
N MET A 245 3.11 -3.09 -3.55
CA MET A 245 2.68 -2.95 -2.17
C MET A 245 2.49 -1.48 -1.82
N ILE A 246 1.43 -1.16 -1.08
CA ILE A 246 1.25 0.12 -0.41
C ILE A 246 1.33 -0.10 1.09
N ILE A 247 2.22 0.64 1.75
CA ILE A 247 2.25 0.75 3.21
C ILE A 247 1.42 1.97 3.59
N ASN A 248 0.37 1.76 4.39
CA ASN A 248 -0.50 2.82 4.88
C ASN A 248 0.13 3.49 6.11
N LEU A 249 0.81 4.64 5.93
CA LEU A 249 1.47 5.35 7.02
C LEU A 249 0.46 5.95 8.01
N VAL A 250 -0.77 6.27 7.56
CA VAL A 250 -1.84 6.71 8.46
C VAL A 250 -2.19 5.60 9.46
N ALA A 251 -2.39 4.37 8.98
CA ALA A 251 -2.62 3.22 9.86
C ALA A 251 -1.44 2.96 10.80
N LEU A 252 -0.22 3.10 10.28
CA LEU A 252 1.01 2.92 11.06
C LEU A 252 1.11 3.92 12.21
N ASP A 253 0.79 5.20 12.00
CA ASP A 253 0.80 6.19 13.07
C ASP A 253 -0.30 5.99 14.10
N VAL A 254 -1.49 5.52 13.69
CA VAL A 254 -2.53 5.12 14.64
C VAL A 254 -2.01 4.00 15.55
N LEU A 255 -1.38 2.96 14.99
CA LEU A 255 -0.78 1.88 15.79
C LEU A 255 0.30 2.42 16.74
N ARG A 256 1.24 3.24 16.24
CA ARG A 256 2.30 3.85 17.05
C ARG A 256 1.75 4.68 18.21
N SER A 257 0.64 5.37 18.03
CA SER A 257 -0.01 6.16 19.09
C SER A 257 -0.60 5.32 20.22
N LYS A 258 -0.85 4.03 19.99
CA LYS A 258 -1.44 3.08 20.94
C LYS A 258 -0.40 2.16 21.58
N LEU A 259 0.75 1.96 20.93
CA LEU A 259 1.85 1.21 21.52
C LEU A 259 2.41 1.99 22.71
N PRO A 260 2.74 1.32 23.83
CA PRO A 260 3.45 1.95 24.93
C PRO A 260 4.84 2.32 24.41
N ILE A 261 5.01 3.53 23.88
CA ILE A 261 6.31 4.00 23.37
C ILE A 261 7.24 4.05 24.59
N PRO A 262 8.21 3.14 24.74
CA PRO A 262 9.24 3.35 25.74
C PRO A 262 10.06 4.52 25.20
N SER A 263 10.46 5.45 26.07
CA SER A 263 11.23 6.65 25.70
C SER A 263 12.60 6.37 25.03
N ASN A 264 12.88 5.11 24.66
CA ASN A 264 14.17 4.61 24.26
C ASN A 264 14.07 3.86 22.92
N ASN A 265 14.71 4.41 21.88
CA ASN A 265 14.72 3.96 20.48
C ASN A 265 15.08 2.45 20.32
N TYR A 266 15.84 1.89 21.26
CA TYR A 266 16.32 0.52 21.18
C TYR A 266 15.23 -0.55 21.43
N LEU A 267 14.14 -0.19 22.13
CA LEU A 267 13.10 -1.15 22.50
C LEU A 267 12.06 -1.37 21.40
N LEU A 268 11.78 -0.36 20.57
CA LEU A 268 10.87 -0.51 19.43
C LEU A 268 11.43 -1.49 18.39
N LEU A 269 12.72 -1.38 18.07
CA LEU A 269 13.44 -2.37 17.26
C LEU A 269 13.39 -3.78 17.87
N LYS A 270 13.53 -3.91 19.20
CA LYS A 270 13.39 -5.20 19.89
C LYS A 270 11.98 -5.78 19.90
N LEU A 271 10.93 -4.97 19.77
CA LEU A 271 9.55 -5.46 19.63
C LEU A 271 9.29 -5.98 18.21
N ILE A 272 10.12 -5.60 17.24
CA ILE A 272 9.95 -5.97 15.83
C ILE A 272 10.81 -7.16 15.44
N ILE A 273 12.01 -7.32 16.02
CA ILE A 273 12.92 -8.45 15.79
C ILE A 273 12.48 -9.67 16.61
#